data_AF-A0A945CFH7-F1
#
_entry.id   AF-A0A945CFH7-F1
#
_cell.length_a   1.000
_cell.length_b   1.000
_cell.length_c   1.000
_cell.angle_alpha   90.00
_cell.angle_beta   90.00
_cell.angle_gamma   90.00
#
_symmetry.space_group_name_H-M   'P 1'
#
loop_
_entity.id
_entity.type
_entity.pdbx_description
1 polymer ?
#
loop_
_entity_poly.entity_id
_entity_poly.type
_entity_poly.pdbx_seq_one_letter_code
_entity_poly.pdbx_strand_id
1 'polypeptide(L)'
;MKSRIALQLVGMGLWILLTACAGTSANKATIAMSSESHKIDYPEEWEGRSPFRFLVVGDTQNPKPGKDRNDAERLAIYQRFSEALADSVPVVHIGDIVENGSRQGQWRQFFDDIFWDELPVEQKRMFFPIPGNHEYKTHFFDYGGGDLGLYYERFPHIRSQRYYFFTHGDACFVFMDAGRNGAAKLLAGERWQNGVEEQLEWLDRTVLPFIRKQGEEVGLRRVFLFYHKPGYATPVYVKNRQSVEVLKRFDDFNKENGYGFEIFAFAGHVHTFAHIVHDYNGDGRGEIDQFTVGGGG
;
A
#
# COMPACT_ATOMS: atom_id res chain seq x y z
N MET A 1 23.30 -9.78 6.85
CA MET A 1 23.90 -8.44 6.60
C MET A 1 22.72 -7.49 6.62
N LYS A 2 22.56 -6.61 7.62
CA LYS A 2 21.36 -5.76 7.75
C LYS A 2 21.28 -4.81 6.55
N SER A 3 20.13 -4.78 5.88
CA SER A 3 19.84 -3.82 4.81
C SER A 3 19.98 -2.39 5.35
N ARG A 4 20.77 -1.52 4.71
CA ARG A 4 20.90 -0.12 5.11
C ARG A 4 19.88 0.72 4.35
N ILE A 5 18.91 1.28 5.06
CA ILE A 5 18.01 2.32 4.54
C ILE A 5 18.81 3.63 4.50
N ALA A 6 18.89 4.27 3.33
CA ALA A 6 19.47 5.59 3.18
C ALA A 6 18.35 6.64 3.12
N LEU A 7 18.26 7.49 4.15
CA LEU A 7 17.36 8.64 4.15
C LEU A 7 18.05 9.82 3.44
N GLN A 8 17.43 10.39 2.42
CA GLN A 8 17.87 11.66 1.82
C GLN A 8 16.84 12.76 2.09
N LEU A 9 17.29 13.85 2.73
CA LEU A 9 16.52 15.07 2.95
C LEU A 9 16.79 16.06 1.82
N VAL A 10 15.76 16.36 1.03
CA VAL A 10 15.78 17.49 0.07
C VAL A 10 14.44 18.21 0.19
N GLY A 11 14.45 19.43 0.75
CA GLY A 11 13.35 20.41 0.69
C GLY A 11 11.91 19.94 0.98
N MET A 12 11.44 20.19 2.22
CA MET A 12 10.03 20.28 2.67
C MET A 12 9.04 19.12 2.41
N GLY A 13 9.48 17.95 1.95
CA GLY A 13 8.71 16.69 2.03
C GLY A 13 9.64 15.55 2.44
N LEU A 14 9.22 14.70 3.39
CA LEU A 14 10.02 13.55 3.78
C LEU A 14 9.67 12.35 2.88
N TRP A 15 10.66 11.92 2.10
CA TRP A 15 10.53 10.82 1.14
C TRP A 15 11.37 9.63 1.58
N ILE A 16 10.86 8.42 1.37
CA ILE A 16 11.61 7.19 1.64
C ILE A 16 12.03 6.60 0.30
N LEU A 17 13.33 6.57 0.04
CA LEU A 17 13.93 5.88 -1.10
C LEU A 17 14.51 4.54 -0.59
N LEU A 18 13.89 3.41 -0.95
CA LEU A 18 14.39 2.09 -0.57
C LEU A 18 15.19 1.47 -1.71
N THR A 19 16.43 1.06 -1.41
CA THR A 19 17.34 0.39 -2.35
C THR A 19 17.59 -1.03 -1.88
N ALA A 20 17.42 -1.99 -2.79
CA ALA A 20 17.24 -3.39 -2.46
C ALA A 20 18.05 -4.32 -3.39
N CYS A 21 19.16 -4.92 -2.94
CA CYS A 21 19.96 -5.86 -3.75
C CYS A 21 19.26 -7.22 -3.90
N ALA A 22 19.25 -7.80 -5.10
CA ALA A 22 18.62 -9.08 -5.41
C ALA A 22 19.65 -10.14 -5.85
N GLY A 23 19.44 -11.37 -5.40
CA GLY A 23 20.07 -12.59 -5.90
C GLY A 23 19.26 -13.22 -7.04
N THR A 24 19.92 -14.12 -7.76
CA THR A 24 19.60 -14.65 -9.11
C THR A 24 18.24 -15.36 -9.30
N SER A 25 17.78 -15.29 -10.55
CA SER A 25 16.55 -15.84 -11.18
C SER A 25 16.19 -17.30 -10.85
N ALA A 26 14.88 -17.58 -10.71
CA ALA A 26 14.34 -18.94 -10.70
C ALA A 26 13.05 -19.08 -11.54
N ASN A 27 12.98 -20.21 -12.27
CA ASN A 27 11.94 -20.61 -13.21
C ASN A 27 10.66 -21.15 -12.53
N LYS A 28 9.53 -20.98 -13.25
CA LYS A 28 8.16 -21.38 -12.90
C LYS A 28 7.96 -22.89 -12.72
N ALA A 29 7.21 -23.29 -11.68
CA ALA A 29 6.45 -24.54 -11.64
C ALA A 29 5.12 -24.36 -10.89
N THR A 30 4.03 -24.75 -11.55
CA THR A 30 2.62 -24.53 -11.17
C THR A 30 2.09 -25.67 -10.28
N ILE A 31 1.43 -25.33 -9.17
CA ILE A 31 0.43 -26.20 -8.52
C ILE A 31 -0.79 -25.33 -8.18
N ALA A 32 -1.88 -25.52 -8.93
CA ALA A 32 -3.09 -24.73 -8.86
C ALA A 32 -4.16 -25.44 -8.02
N MET A 33 -4.45 -24.88 -6.85
CA MET A 33 -5.81 -24.57 -6.36
C MET A 33 -5.72 -23.58 -5.17
N SER A 34 -5.67 -22.26 -5.36
CA SER A 34 -4.60 -21.54 -6.07
C SER A 34 -3.88 -20.67 -5.03
N SER A 35 -2.63 -21.00 -4.69
CA SER A 35 -1.75 -20.17 -3.84
C SER A 35 -1.48 -18.76 -4.41
N GLU A 36 -2.14 -18.42 -5.52
CA GLU A 36 -2.05 -17.18 -6.27
C GLU A 36 -3.38 -16.40 -6.30
N SER A 37 -4.35 -16.76 -5.45
CA SER A 37 -5.57 -15.97 -5.30
C SER A 37 -5.21 -14.54 -4.86
N HIS A 38 -5.67 -13.55 -5.61
CA HIS A 38 -5.31 -12.14 -5.44
C HIS A 38 -3.83 -11.81 -5.67
N LYS A 39 -3.08 -12.71 -6.31
CA LYS A 39 -1.78 -12.38 -6.88
C LYS A 39 -2.00 -11.63 -8.19
N ILE A 40 -1.35 -10.49 -8.34
CA ILE A 40 -1.33 -9.75 -9.60
C ILE A 40 0.05 -9.83 -10.25
N ASP A 41 0.07 -9.59 -11.55
CA ASP A 41 1.32 -9.43 -12.28
C ASP A 41 1.83 -8.00 -12.07
N TYR A 42 3.15 -7.84 -11.96
CA TYR A 42 3.80 -6.55 -12.03
C TYR A 42 4.37 -6.37 -13.45
N PRO A 43 4.57 -5.12 -13.93
CA PRO A 43 4.97 -4.92 -15.31
C PRO A 43 6.43 -5.35 -15.55
N GLU A 44 6.70 -6.00 -16.70
CA GLU A 44 8.02 -6.49 -17.10
C GLU A 44 9.06 -5.37 -17.15
N GLU A 45 8.65 -4.12 -17.35
CA GLU A 45 9.54 -2.96 -17.39
C GLU A 45 10.21 -2.67 -16.03
N TRP A 46 9.69 -3.26 -14.95
CA TRP A 46 10.33 -3.26 -13.63
C TRP A 46 11.26 -4.47 -13.44
N GLU A 47 11.11 -5.55 -14.21
CA GLU A 47 11.99 -6.72 -14.16
C GLU A 47 13.45 -6.34 -14.50
N GLY A 48 14.39 -6.96 -13.79
CA GLY A 48 15.83 -6.80 -14.06
C GLY A 48 16.50 -5.56 -13.43
N ARG A 49 15.75 -4.66 -12.78
CA ARG A 49 16.33 -3.52 -12.05
C ARG A 49 16.68 -3.94 -10.62
N SER A 50 17.80 -4.63 -10.43
CA SER A 50 18.42 -4.77 -9.11
C SER A 50 19.64 -3.85 -8.97
N PRO A 51 19.71 -3.00 -7.93
CA PRO A 51 18.71 -2.84 -6.90
C PRO A 51 17.41 -2.19 -7.40
N PHE A 52 16.27 -2.58 -6.85
CA PHE A 52 14.98 -1.98 -7.22
C PHE A 52 14.65 -0.79 -6.32
N ARG A 53 13.84 0.13 -6.85
CA ARG A 53 13.30 1.31 -6.18
C ARG A 53 11.81 1.42 -6.47
N PHE A 54 11.05 1.98 -5.53
CA PHE A 54 9.64 2.33 -5.66
C PHE A 54 9.35 3.58 -4.82
N LEU A 55 8.30 4.31 -5.18
CA LEU A 55 7.78 5.47 -4.45
C LEU A 55 6.55 5.03 -3.64
N VAL A 56 6.41 5.54 -2.42
CA VAL A 56 5.19 5.39 -1.61
C VAL A 56 4.62 6.77 -1.34
N VAL A 57 3.34 6.94 -1.60
CA VAL A 57 2.61 8.20 -1.37
C VAL A 57 1.19 7.88 -0.94
N GLY A 58 0.57 8.71 -0.11
CA GLY A 58 -0.83 8.57 0.29
C GLY A 58 -1.45 9.93 0.51
N ASP A 59 -2.78 9.98 0.58
CA ASP A 59 -3.53 11.16 1.00
C ASP A 59 -3.21 12.38 0.13
N THR A 60 -3.30 12.19 -1.19
CA THR A 60 -3.02 13.24 -2.19
C THR A 60 -4.28 13.98 -2.64
N GLN A 61 -5.42 13.67 -2.03
CA GLN A 61 -6.69 14.28 -2.33
C GLN A 61 -6.67 15.80 -2.15
N ASN A 62 -7.40 16.51 -3.01
CA ASN A 62 -7.55 17.95 -2.88
C ASN A 62 -8.16 18.32 -1.51
N PRO A 63 -7.57 19.31 -0.81
CA PRO A 63 -8.11 19.80 0.45
C PRO A 63 -9.53 20.33 0.21
N LYS A 64 -10.38 20.18 1.22
CA LYS A 64 -11.75 20.71 1.17
C LYS A 64 -11.68 22.23 0.91
N PRO A 65 -12.56 22.79 0.06
CA PRO A 65 -12.60 24.23 -0.17
C PRO A 65 -12.61 25.02 1.14
N GLY A 66 -11.62 25.90 1.33
CA GLY A 66 -11.46 26.72 2.55
C GLY A 66 -10.62 26.10 3.67
N LYS A 67 -10.03 24.91 3.48
CA LYS A 67 -8.97 24.35 4.33
C LYS A 67 -7.64 24.32 3.60
N ASP A 68 -6.55 24.38 4.36
CA ASP A 68 -5.12 24.25 4.04
C ASP A 68 -4.73 24.41 2.56
N ARG A 69 -4.07 25.53 2.26
CA ARG A 69 -3.61 25.90 0.91
C ARG A 69 -2.21 25.36 0.64
N ASN A 70 -2.06 24.04 0.61
CA ASN A 70 -0.81 23.38 0.28
C ASN A 70 -0.70 23.07 -1.23
N ASP A 71 -1.26 23.95 -2.08
CA ASP A 71 -1.36 23.69 -3.52
C ASP A 71 0.02 23.54 -4.18
N ALA A 72 1.03 24.28 -3.69
CA ALA A 72 2.39 24.21 -4.21
C ALA A 72 3.07 22.89 -3.83
N GLU A 73 2.94 22.46 -2.58
CA GLU A 73 3.46 21.20 -2.06
C GLU A 73 2.81 20.02 -2.78
N ARG A 74 1.48 20.04 -2.93
CA ARG A 74 0.73 19.02 -3.65
C ARG A 74 1.16 18.92 -5.11
N LEU A 75 1.33 20.06 -5.79
CA LEU A 75 1.78 20.08 -7.18
C LEU A 75 3.22 19.53 -7.31
N ALA A 76 4.10 19.83 -6.36
CA ALA A 76 5.43 19.23 -6.32
C ALA A 76 5.38 17.71 -6.13
N ILE A 77 4.47 17.22 -5.27
CA ILE A 77 4.21 15.78 -5.07
C ILE A 77 3.73 15.14 -6.38
N TYR A 78 2.76 15.75 -7.07
CA TYR A 78 2.25 15.29 -8.36
C TYR A 78 3.32 15.24 -9.45
N GLN A 79 4.19 16.24 -9.51
CA GLN A 79 5.33 16.25 -10.44
C GLN A 79 6.28 15.08 -10.17
N ARG A 80 6.68 14.87 -8.90
CA ARG A 80 7.56 13.74 -8.54
C ARG A 80 6.94 12.39 -8.83
N PHE A 81 5.66 12.29 -8.54
CA PHE A 81 4.86 11.13 -8.84
C PHE A 81 4.83 10.82 -10.36
N SER A 82 4.60 11.84 -11.18
CA SER A 82 4.56 11.71 -12.65
C SER A 82 5.94 11.37 -13.22
N GLU A 83 7.01 12.02 -12.74
CA GLU A 83 8.41 11.71 -13.06
C GLU A 83 8.75 10.24 -12.74
N ALA A 84 8.34 9.75 -11.57
CA ALA A 84 8.58 8.36 -11.17
C ALA A 84 7.93 7.38 -12.15
N LEU A 85 6.67 7.58 -12.52
CA LEU A 85 6.00 6.73 -13.50
C LEU A 85 6.66 6.81 -14.87
N ALA A 86 7.03 8.00 -15.34
CA ALA A 86 7.74 8.18 -16.61
C ALA A 86 9.07 7.41 -16.65
N ASP A 87 9.81 7.39 -15.53
CA ASP A 87 11.07 6.65 -15.34
C ASP A 87 10.87 5.14 -15.10
N SER A 88 9.64 4.63 -15.19
CA SER A 88 9.28 3.24 -14.85
C SER A 88 9.68 2.87 -13.42
N VAL A 89 9.46 3.79 -12.48
CA VAL A 89 9.55 3.55 -11.04
C VAL A 89 8.14 3.29 -10.53
N PRO A 90 7.87 2.11 -9.94
CA PRO A 90 6.60 1.83 -9.31
C PRO A 90 6.20 2.89 -8.30
N VAL A 91 4.93 3.28 -8.34
CA VAL A 91 4.34 4.09 -7.29
C VAL A 91 3.29 3.26 -6.57
N VAL A 92 3.44 3.14 -5.25
CA VAL A 92 2.42 2.59 -4.37
C VAL A 92 1.63 3.75 -3.77
N HIS A 93 0.35 3.87 -4.14
CA HIS A 93 -0.55 4.88 -3.59
C HIS A 93 -1.42 4.29 -2.48
N ILE A 94 -1.18 4.69 -1.23
CA ILE A 94 -1.78 4.05 -0.04
C ILE A 94 -3.15 4.62 0.35
N GLY A 95 -4.00 4.91 -0.64
CA GLY A 95 -5.37 5.40 -0.46
C GLY A 95 -5.52 6.90 -0.31
N ASP A 96 -6.78 7.34 -0.33
CA ASP A 96 -7.22 8.73 -0.37
C ASP A 96 -6.57 9.49 -1.55
N ILE A 97 -6.81 8.98 -2.77
CA ILE A 97 -6.36 9.59 -4.03
C ILE A 97 -7.22 10.81 -4.36
N VAL A 98 -8.53 10.69 -4.12
CA VAL A 98 -9.51 11.77 -4.35
C VAL A 98 -10.34 12.00 -3.10
N GLU A 99 -10.90 13.20 -2.94
CA GLU A 99 -11.65 13.56 -1.73
C GLU A 99 -13.01 12.85 -1.66
N ASN A 100 -13.53 12.36 -2.80
CA ASN A 100 -14.78 11.63 -2.90
C ASN A 100 -14.74 10.70 -4.13
N GLY A 101 -14.65 9.39 -3.86
CA GLY A 101 -14.57 8.34 -4.87
C GLY A 101 -15.77 8.25 -5.81
N SER A 102 -16.95 8.79 -5.45
CA SER A 102 -18.12 8.83 -6.34
C SER A 102 -18.12 10.01 -7.33
N ARG A 103 -17.19 10.97 -7.18
CA ARG A 103 -17.17 12.18 -8.01
C ARG A 103 -16.22 12.06 -9.18
N GLN A 104 -16.75 11.74 -10.35
CA GLN A 104 -15.99 11.65 -11.60
C GLN A 104 -15.11 12.88 -11.89
N GLY A 105 -15.58 14.09 -11.55
CA GLY A 105 -14.80 15.32 -11.74
C GLY A 105 -13.51 15.37 -10.91
N GLN A 106 -13.48 14.78 -9.71
CA GLN A 106 -12.28 14.75 -8.87
C GLN A 106 -11.26 13.73 -9.40
N TRP A 107 -11.74 12.57 -9.88
CA TRP A 107 -10.87 11.62 -10.58
C TRP A 107 -10.25 12.23 -11.82
N ARG A 108 -11.05 12.91 -12.66
CA ARG A 108 -10.54 13.59 -13.86
C ARG A 108 -9.44 14.58 -13.49
N GLN A 109 -9.71 15.46 -12.51
CA GLN A 109 -8.72 16.43 -12.07
C GLN A 109 -7.41 15.78 -11.60
N PHE A 110 -7.48 14.77 -10.74
CA PHE A 110 -6.27 14.08 -10.25
C PHE A 110 -5.43 13.51 -11.41
N PHE A 111 -6.07 12.84 -12.37
CA PHE A 111 -5.36 12.25 -13.51
C PHE A 111 -4.83 13.28 -14.51
N ASP A 112 -5.53 14.41 -14.67
CA ASP A 112 -5.04 15.55 -15.45
C ASP A 112 -3.79 16.16 -14.79
N ASP A 113 -3.83 16.37 -13.47
CA ASP A 113 -2.75 17.01 -12.70
C ASP A 113 -1.44 16.20 -12.68
N ILE A 114 -1.51 14.89 -12.93
CA ILE A 114 -0.34 13.99 -12.99
C ILE A 114 0.07 13.61 -14.43
N PHE A 115 -0.53 14.25 -15.44
CA PHE A 115 -0.28 13.98 -16.86
C PHE A 115 -0.52 12.50 -17.25
N TRP A 116 -1.53 11.88 -16.63
CA TRP A 116 -1.78 10.44 -16.78
C TRP A 116 -1.97 10.03 -18.23
N ASP A 117 -2.70 10.80 -19.01
CA ASP A 117 -3.01 10.45 -20.40
C ASP A 117 -1.78 10.47 -21.31
N GLU A 118 -0.70 11.15 -20.91
CA GLU A 118 0.59 11.17 -21.62
C GLU A 118 1.45 9.94 -21.34
N LEU A 119 1.17 9.21 -20.25
CA LEU A 119 1.91 8.00 -19.90
C LEU A 119 1.51 6.82 -20.81
N PRO A 120 2.48 6.03 -21.30
CA PRO A 120 2.16 4.77 -21.97
C PRO A 120 1.49 3.78 -21.00
N VAL A 121 0.80 2.79 -21.57
CA VAL A 121 0.00 1.82 -20.79
C VAL A 121 0.87 1.06 -19.79
N GLU A 122 2.11 0.77 -20.18
CA GLU A 122 3.11 0.08 -19.39
C GLU A 122 3.43 0.84 -18.09
N GLN A 123 3.68 2.15 -18.19
CA GLN A 123 3.91 3.04 -17.06
C GLN A 123 2.65 3.22 -16.20
N LYS A 124 1.45 3.25 -16.79
CA LYS A 124 0.20 3.30 -16.02
C LYS A 124 0.04 2.08 -15.09
N ARG A 125 0.49 0.90 -15.54
CA ARG A 125 0.48 -0.33 -14.72
C ARG A 125 1.51 -0.32 -13.58
N MET A 126 2.42 0.65 -13.52
CA MET A 126 3.35 0.86 -12.40
C MET A 126 2.71 1.60 -11.22
N PHE A 127 1.45 2.03 -11.34
CA PHE A 127 0.69 2.61 -10.25
C PHE A 127 -0.05 1.51 -9.47
N PHE A 128 0.30 1.28 -8.21
CA PHE A 128 -0.27 0.26 -7.34
C PHE A 128 -1.09 0.90 -6.23
N PRO A 129 -2.42 1.06 -6.41
CA PRO A 129 -3.27 1.69 -5.42
C PRO A 129 -3.87 0.70 -4.44
N ILE A 130 -4.18 1.19 -3.25
CA ILE A 130 -5.19 0.63 -2.36
C ILE A 130 -6.26 1.68 -2.07
N PRO A 131 -7.51 1.28 -1.79
CA PRO A 131 -8.55 2.25 -1.44
C PRO A 131 -8.38 2.75 0.01
N GLY A 132 -8.49 4.06 0.18
CA GLY A 132 -8.66 4.75 1.46
C GLY A 132 -10.14 4.98 1.80
N ASN A 133 -10.44 5.71 2.87
CA ASN A 133 -11.84 5.96 3.23
C ASN A 133 -12.54 6.91 2.25
N HIS A 134 -11.80 7.78 1.56
CA HIS A 134 -12.40 8.69 0.60
C HIS A 134 -12.80 7.99 -0.71
N GLU A 135 -12.15 6.89 -1.09
CA GLU A 135 -12.58 6.07 -2.23
C GLU A 135 -13.96 5.43 -1.99
N TYR A 136 -14.30 5.10 -0.74
CA TYR A 136 -15.63 4.56 -0.37
C TYR A 136 -16.69 5.63 -0.14
N LYS A 137 -16.38 6.90 -0.41
CA LYS A 137 -17.28 7.99 -0.12
C LYS A 137 -18.32 8.15 -1.22
N THR A 138 -19.60 8.20 -0.85
CA THR A 138 -20.70 8.52 -1.78
C THR A 138 -21.16 9.97 -1.58
N HIS A 139 -21.35 10.36 -0.33
CA HIS A 139 -21.78 11.68 0.13
C HIS A 139 -20.82 12.19 1.23
N PHE A 140 -20.90 13.47 1.60
CA PHE A 140 -19.91 14.13 2.49
C PHE A 140 -19.68 13.44 3.85
N PHE A 141 -20.61 12.60 4.31
CA PHE A 141 -20.56 11.88 5.60
C PHE A 141 -20.67 10.35 5.49
N ASP A 142 -20.80 9.78 4.28
CA ASP A 142 -20.84 8.32 4.10
C ASP A 142 -19.46 7.83 3.68
N TYR A 143 -18.79 7.07 4.54
CA TYR A 143 -17.45 6.52 4.31
C TYR A 143 -17.44 4.98 4.33
N GLY A 144 -18.57 4.35 3.99
CA GLY A 144 -18.69 2.89 3.92
C GLY A 144 -19.60 2.40 2.79
N GLY A 145 -20.54 3.20 2.28
CA GLY A 145 -21.48 2.72 1.26
C GLY A 145 -20.99 2.74 -0.20
N GLY A 146 -19.81 3.30 -0.48
CA GLY A 146 -19.39 3.62 -1.85
C GLY A 146 -19.07 2.44 -2.75
N ASP A 147 -19.56 2.55 -3.99
CA ASP A 147 -19.12 1.74 -5.11
C ASP A 147 -17.72 2.19 -5.56
N LEU A 148 -16.80 1.24 -5.65
CA LEU A 148 -15.45 1.44 -6.18
C LEU A 148 -15.41 1.40 -7.71
N GLY A 149 -16.55 1.50 -8.39
CA GLY A 149 -16.65 1.47 -9.86
C GLY A 149 -15.66 2.42 -10.56
N LEU A 150 -15.62 3.70 -10.16
CA LEU A 150 -14.67 4.67 -10.72
C LEU A 150 -13.21 4.34 -10.37
N TYR A 151 -12.96 3.80 -9.18
CA TYR A 151 -11.62 3.35 -8.78
C TYR A 151 -11.14 2.19 -9.68
N TYR A 152 -11.99 1.18 -9.91
CA TYR A 152 -11.64 0.04 -10.77
C TYR A 152 -11.58 0.38 -12.26
N GLU A 153 -12.41 1.32 -12.72
CA GLU A 153 -12.33 1.85 -14.09
C GLU A 153 -10.94 2.47 -14.36
N ARG A 154 -10.37 3.13 -13.35
CA ARG A 154 -9.08 3.80 -13.45
C ARG A 154 -7.90 2.87 -13.27
N PHE A 155 -8.08 1.78 -12.54
CA PHE A 155 -7.03 0.80 -12.25
C PHE A 155 -7.47 -0.62 -12.70
N PRO A 156 -7.61 -0.86 -14.01
CA PRO A 156 -8.07 -2.17 -14.50
C PRO A 156 -7.04 -3.29 -14.24
N HIS A 157 -5.76 -2.95 -14.11
CA HIS A 157 -4.67 -3.92 -13.92
C HIS A 157 -4.67 -4.61 -12.55
N ILE A 158 -5.30 -4.01 -11.54
CA ILE A 158 -5.53 -4.66 -10.23
C ILE A 158 -6.75 -5.59 -10.23
N ARG A 159 -7.41 -5.80 -11.39
CA ARG A 159 -8.46 -6.83 -11.60
C ARG A 159 -9.60 -6.77 -10.59
N SER A 160 -10.05 -5.56 -10.26
CA SER A 160 -11.11 -5.32 -9.26
C SER A 160 -10.80 -5.84 -7.85
N GLN A 161 -9.53 -5.94 -7.49
CA GLN A 161 -9.09 -6.39 -6.17
C GLN A 161 -8.84 -5.20 -5.24
N ARG A 162 -9.29 -5.30 -3.98
CA ARG A 162 -9.09 -4.27 -2.95
C ARG A 162 -7.84 -4.52 -2.12
N TYR A 163 -7.44 -5.79 -2.05
CA TYR A 163 -6.25 -6.30 -1.41
C TYR A 163 -5.66 -7.34 -2.35
N TYR A 164 -4.34 -7.34 -2.48
CA TYR A 164 -3.62 -8.17 -3.45
C TYR A 164 -2.15 -8.27 -3.05
N PHE A 165 -1.39 -9.09 -3.76
CA PHE A 165 0.06 -9.16 -3.58
C PHE A 165 0.78 -9.48 -4.88
N PHE A 166 2.09 -9.21 -4.89
CA PHE A 166 2.99 -9.71 -5.92
C PHE A 166 4.40 -9.85 -5.33
N THR A 167 5.30 -10.51 -6.07
CA THR A 167 6.70 -10.64 -5.68
C THR A 167 7.60 -9.94 -6.68
N HIS A 168 8.65 -9.29 -6.21
CA HIS A 168 9.69 -8.73 -7.07
C HIS A 168 11.06 -8.94 -6.42
N GLY A 169 11.96 -9.64 -7.12
CA GLY A 169 13.24 -10.08 -6.55
C GLY A 169 13.04 -10.96 -5.31
N ASP A 170 13.71 -10.61 -4.22
CA ASP A 170 13.62 -11.26 -2.90
C ASP A 170 12.56 -10.62 -1.98
N ALA A 171 11.64 -9.83 -2.54
CA ALA A 171 10.60 -9.12 -1.80
C ALA A 171 9.18 -9.54 -2.20
N CYS A 172 8.28 -9.56 -1.21
CA CYS A 172 6.83 -9.65 -1.39
C CYS A 172 6.19 -8.30 -1.08
N PHE A 173 5.32 -7.81 -1.96
CA PHE A 173 4.54 -6.59 -1.76
C PHE A 173 3.10 -7.00 -1.50
N VAL A 174 2.57 -6.63 -0.33
CA VAL A 174 1.26 -7.05 0.18
C VAL A 174 0.41 -5.81 0.41
N PHE A 175 -0.75 -5.76 -0.22
CA PHE A 175 -1.65 -4.62 -0.24
C PHE A 175 -2.95 -5.01 0.46
N MET A 176 -3.34 -4.23 1.47
CA MET A 176 -4.49 -4.52 2.34
C MET A 176 -5.52 -3.39 2.24
N ASP A 177 -6.80 -3.74 2.24
CA ASP A 177 -7.91 -2.79 2.25
C ASP A 177 -8.27 -2.43 3.69
N ALA A 178 -7.69 -1.34 4.19
CA ALA A 178 -8.02 -0.73 5.48
C ALA A 178 -8.84 0.58 5.34
N GLY A 179 -9.29 0.91 4.13
CA GLY A 179 -9.97 2.16 3.81
C GLY A 179 -11.40 2.23 4.36
N ARG A 180 -12.10 1.10 4.47
CA ARG A 180 -13.48 1.05 4.98
C ARG A 180 -13.60 1.55 6.42
N ASN A 181 -14.52 2.50 6.68
CA ASN A 181 -14.83 2.93 8.03
C ASN A 181 -15.83 1.97 8.69
N GLY A 182 -15.41 1.34 9.79
CA GLY A 182 -16.29 0.51 10.62
C GLY A 182 -17.47 1.27 11.28
N ALA A 183 -17.60 2.59 11.05
CA ALA A 183 -18.69 3.44 11.52
C ALA A 183 -19.99 3.30 10.71
N ALA A 184 -19.99 2.61 9.56
CA ALA A 184 -21.22 2.07 8.93
C ALA A 184 -21.88 0.95 9.78
N LYS A 185 -21.46 0.81 11.05
CA LYS A 185 -21.93 -0.09 12.10
C LYS A 185 -23.41 0.02 12.45
N LEU A 186 -24.07 1.15 12.18
CA LEU A 186 -25.40 1.43 12.73
C LEU A 186 -26.56 1.33 11.74
N LEU A 187 -26.31 1.35 10.42
CA LEU A 187 -27.40 1.37 9.43
C LEU A 187 -27.49 0.11 8.57
N ALA A 188 -26.46 -0.73 8.54
CA ALA A 188 -26.33 -1.78 7.53
C ALA A 188 -26.37 -3.23 8.07
N GLY A 189 -26.69 -3.47 9.34
CA GLY A 189 -26.98 -4.80 9.91
C GLY A 189 -26.00 -5.92 9.50
N GLU A 190 -25.02 -6.22 10.34
CA GLU A 190 -24.19 -7.45 10.32
C GLU A 190 -23.30 -7.73 9.08
N ARG A 191 -23.54 -7.17 7.89
CA ARG A 191 -22.76 -7.47 6.67
C ARG A 191 -21.30 -6.97 6.66
N TRP A 192 -20.90 -6.17 7.65
CA TRP A 192 -19.63 -5.44 7.67
C TRP A 192 -18.45 -6.17 8.31
N GLN A 193 -18.70 -7.11 9.23
CA GLN A 193 -17.63 -7.90 9.85
C GLN A 193 -16.98 -8.86 8.84
N ASN A 194 -17.78 -9.35 7.89
CA ASN A 194 -17.37 -10.35 6.90
C ASN A 194 -16.18 -9.91 6.04
N GLY A 195 -16.09 -8.64 5.64
CA GLY A 195 -15.02 -8.18 4.73
C GLY A 195 -13.64 -8.05 5.38
N VAL A 196 -13.59 -7.82 6.71
CA VAL A 196 -12.32 -7.81 7.46
C VAL A 196 -11.88 -9.23 7.76
N GLU A 197 -12.80 -10.08 8.21
CA GLU A 197 -12.52 -11.49 8.48
C GLU A 197 -12.08 -12.24 7.22
N GLU A 198 -12.79 -12.05 6.10
CA GLU A 198 -12.41 -12.61 4.79
C GLU A 198 -10.99 -12.24 4.38
N GLN A 199 -10.60 -10.97 4.56
CA GLN A 199 -9.27 -10.50 4.21
C GLN A 199 -8.19 -11.06 5.14
N LEU A 200 -8.48 -11.18 6.45
CA LEU A 200 -7.56 -11.79 7.40
C LEU A 200 -7.41 -13.30 7.14
N GLU A 201 -8.50 -14.00 6.82
CA GLU A 201 -8.47 -15.40 6.41
C GLU A 201 -7.68 -15.59 5.11
N TRP A 202 -7.84 -14.68 4.14
CA TRP A 202 -7.04 -14.70 2.91
C TRP A 202 -5.55 -14.53 3.20
N LEU A 203 -5.18 -13.58 4.07
CA LEU A 203 -3.80 -13.39 4.52
C LEU A 203 -3.24 -14.67 5.13
N ASP A 204 -3.97 -15.26 6.09
CA ASP A 204 -3.57 -16.46 6.83
C ASP A 204 -3.46 -17.71 5.95
N ARG A 205 -4.39 -17.87 4.99
CA ARG A 205 -4.49 -19.10 4.17
C ARG A 205 -3.73 -19.02 2.84
N THR A 206 -3.42 -17.82 2.36
CA THR A 206 -2.84 -17.61 1.02
C THR A 206 -1.47 -16.95 1.11
N VAL A 207 -1.41 -15.73 1.65
CA VAL A 207 -0.22 -14.88 1.53
C VAL A 207 0.90 -15.37 2.45
N LEU A 208 0.63 -15.62 3.74
CA LEU A 208 1.67 -16.06 4.67
C LEU A 208 2.27 -17.44 4.29
N PRO A 209 1.46 -18.46 3.93
CA PRO A 209 2.01 -19.72 3.42
C PRO A 209 2.81 -19.54 2.13
N PHE A 210 2.36 -18.66 1.22
CA PHE A 210 3.10 -18.34 0.01
C PHE A 210 4.47 -17.71 0.33
N ILE A 211 4.52 -16.71 1.22
CA ILE A 211 5.76 -16.04 1.64
C ILE A 211 6.73 -17.04 2.27
N ARG A 212 6.26 -17.92 3.16
CA ARG A 212 7.08 -19.00 3.75
C ARG A 212 7.70 -19.86 2.66
N LYS A 213 6.87 -20.38 1.75
CA LYS A 213 7.30 -21.23 0.65
C LYS A 213 8.33 -20.53 -0.24
N GLN A 214 8.11 -19.27 -0.63
CA GLN A 214 9.08 -18.50 -1.43
C GLN A 214 10.36 -18.19 -0.64
N GLY A 215 10.26 -18.03 0.68
CA GLY A 215 11.42 -17.90 1.54
C GLY A 215 12.30 -19.15 1.54
N GLU A 216 11.70 -20.34 1.50
CA GLU A 216 12.41 -21.62 1.44
C GLU A 216 12.97 -21.93 0.05
N GLU A 217 12.18 -21.68 -1.01
CA GLU A 217 12.52 -22.11 -2.38
C GLU A 217 13.45 -21.13 -3.11
N VAL A 218 13.23 -19.82 -2.96
CA VAL A 218 13.91 -18.78 -3.76
C VAL A 218 14.59 -17.71 -2.90
N GLY A 219 14.58 -17.88 -1.58
CA GLY A 219 15.28 -16.97 -0.67
C GLY A 219 14.61 -15.62 -0.48
N LEU A 220 13.28 -15.52 -0.64
CA LEU A 220 12.52 -14.31 -0.32
C LEU A 220 12.70 -13.95 1.17
N ARG A 221 13.12 -12.71 1.46
CA ARG A 221 13.38 -12.27 2.85
C ARG A 221 12.70 -10.96 3.22
N ARG A 222 12.14 -10.23 2.26
CA ARG A 222 11.58 -8.90 2.50
C ARG A 222 10.10 -8.87 2.25
N VAL A 223 9.36 -8.19 3.12
CA VAL A 223 7.93 -7.97 2.98
C VAL A 223 7.65 -6.48 3.10
N PHE A 224 7.03 -5.93 2.06
CA PHE A 224 6.48 -4.58 2.07
C PHE A 224 4.96 -4.68 2.21
N LEU A 225 4.43 -4.14 3.30
CA LEU A 225 3.02 -4.19 3.65
C LEU A 225 2.41 -2.79 3.50
N PHE A 226 1.29 -2.67 2.79
CA PHE A 226 0.63 -1.41 2.51
C PHE A 226 -0.83 -1.46 2.98
N TYR A 227 -1.25 -0.45 3.74
CA TYR A 227 -2.65 -0.28 4.17
C TYR A 227 -2.95 1.18 4.39
N HIS A 228 -4.18 1.64 4.11
CA HIS A 228 -4.47 3.07 4.23
C HIS A 228 -4.44 3.56 5.69
N LYS A 229 -5.13 2.90 6.61
CA LYS A 229 -5.22 3.37 8.01
C LYS A 229 -4.15 2.76 8.90
N PRO A 230 -3.38 3.56 9.64
CA PRO A 230 -2.29 3.03 10.46
C PRO A 230 -2.80 2.11 11.58
N GLY A 231 -2.03 1.06 11.88
CA GLY A 231 -2.27 0.27 13.09
C GLY A 231 -1.96 1.11 14.33
N TYR A 232 -0.91 1.91 14.25
CA TYR A 232 -0.45 2.84 15.28
C TYR A 232 -0.01 4.14 14.62
N ALA A 233 -0.41 5.30 15.12
CA ALA A 233 0.11 6.57 14.64
C ALA A 233 0.20 7.59 15.79
N THR A 234 1.20 8.47 15.70
CA THR A 234 1.35 9.68 16.51
C THR A 234 1.10 10.89 15.59
N PRO A 235 0.45 12.00 16.02
CA PRO A 235 -0.10 12.33 17.34
C PRO A 235 -1.58 12.00 17.53
N VAL A 236 -2.28 11.58 16.47
CA VAL A 236 -3.69 11.24 16.53
C VAL A 236 -3.78 9.76 16.87
N TYR A 237 -4.35 9.41 18.02
CA TYR A 237 -4.59 8.02 18.47
C TYR A 237 -5.58 7.27 17.55
N VAL A 238 -5.38 7.27 16.24
CA VAL A 238 -6.14 6.46 15.30
C VAL A 238 -5.51 5.07 15.32
N LYS A 239 -6.10 4.20 16.13
CA LYS A 239 -5.80 2.77 16.10
C LYS A 239 -6.80 2.08 15.18
N ASN A 240 -6.36 1.71 13.98
CA ASN A 240 -7.19 0.83 13.15
C ASN A 240 -7.02 -0.62 13.63
N ARG A 241 -8.10 -1.23 14.13
CA ARG A 241 -8.08 -2.61 14.66
C ARG A 241 -7.62 -3.61 13.59
N GLN A 242 -8.08 -3.50 12.36
CA GLN A 242 -7.68 -4.43 11.29
C GLN A 242 -6.18 -4.34 11.03
N SER A 243 -5.64 -3.14 10.85
CA SER A 243 -4.20 -2.96 10.59
C SER A 243 -3.34 -3.48 11.73
N VAL A 244 -3.78 -3.33 13.00
CA VAL A 244 -3.12 -3.95 14.16
C VAL A 244 -3.14 -5.48 14.09
N GLU A 245 -4.26 -6.07 13.69
CA GLU A 245 -4.38 -7.53 13.55
C GLU A 245 -3.57 -8.09 12.38
N VAL A 246 -3.37 -7.30 11.32
CA VAL A 246 -2.43 -7.63 10.23
C VAL A 246 -0.99 -7.59 10.74
N LEU A 247 -0.59 -6.53 11.44
CA LEU A 247 0.77 -6.41 11.99
C LEU A 247 1.12 -7.56 12.93
N LYS A 248 0.19 -7.93 13.83
CA LYS A 248 0.37 -9.08 14.73
C LYS A 248 0.55 -10.40 13.98
N ARG A 249 -0.24 -10.66 12.93
CA ARG A 249 -0.08 -11.87 12.10
C ARG A 249 1.30 -11.94 11.46
N PHE A 250 1.81 -10.81 11.01
CA PHE A 250 3.17 -10.73 10.46
C PHE A 250 4.26 -10.91 11.53
N ASP A 251 4.06 -10.41 12.76
CA ASP A 251 4.96 -10.68 13.89
C ASP A 251 4.97 -12.17 14.25
N ASP A 252 3.79 -12.76 14.47
CA ASP A 252 3.62 -14.19 14.76
C ASP A 252 4.23 -15.05 13.65
N PHE A 253 3.96 -14.72 12.39
CA PHE A 253 4.57 -15.36 11.24
C PHE A 253 6.10 -15.26 11.28
N ASN A 254 6.66 -14.07 11.48
CA ASN A 254 8.10 -13.89 11.47
C ASN A 254 8.75 -14.70 12.60
N LYS A 255 8.12 -14.70 13.78
CA LYS A 255 8.53 -15.49 14.94
C LYS A 255 8.53 -16.99 14.68
N GLU A 256 7.46 -17.52 14.10
CA GLU A 256 7.38 -18.94 13.69
C GLU A 256 8.49 -19.34 12.70
N ASN A 257 8.98 -18.38 11.92
CA ASN A 257 10.06 -18.58 10.95
C ASN A 257 11.42 -18.07 11.45
N GLY A 258 11.61 -17.97 12.77
CA GLY A 258 12.91 -17.64 13.38
C GLY A 258 13.39 -16.20 13.16
N TYR A 259 12.45 -15.28 12.90
CA TYR A 259 12.69 -13.88 12.57
C TYR A 259 13.54 -13.68 11.30
N GLY A 260 13.35 -14.56 10.32
CA GLY A 260 14.09 -14.54 9.06
C GLY A 260 13.66 -13.47 8.06
N PHE A 261 12.55 -12.75 8.30
CA PHE A 261 12.01 -11.76 7.37
C PHE A 261 12.18 -10.32 7.87
N GLU A 262 12.55 -9.41 6.98
CA GLU A 262 12.50 -7.96 7.19
C GLU A 262 11.12 -7.45 6.74
N ILE A 263 10.38 -6.78 7.61
CA ILE A 263 8.99 -6.38 7.36
C ILE A 263 8.88 -4.86 7.50
N PHE A 264 8.47 -4.21 6.42
CA PHE A 264 8.26 -2.77 6.33
C PHE A 264 6.80 -2.50 6.02
N ALA A 265 6.11 -1.78 6.90
CA ALA A 265 4.71 -1.42 6.75
C ALA A 265 4.56 0.06 6.44
N PHE A 266 3.64 0.41 5.53
CA PHE A 266 3.37 1.78 5.10
C PHE A 266 1.88 2.09 5.24
N ALA A 267 1.59 3.22 5.87
CA ALA A 267 0.24 3.69 6.15
C ALA A 267 0.03 5.17 5.80
N GLY A 268 -1.16 5.51 5.35
CA GLY A 268 -1.59 6.89 5.07
C GLY A 268 -2.49 7.40 6.19
N HIS A 269 -3.60 8.04 5.81
CA HIS A 269 -4.76 8.48 6.61
C HIS A 269 -4.47 9.58 7.64
N VAL A 270 -3.34 9.51 8.32
CA VAL A 270 -2.86 10.54 9.23
C VAL A 270 -1.91 11.42 8.44
N HIS A 271 -2.29 12.69 8.27
CA HIS A 271 -1.60 13.66 7.42
C HIS A 271 -0.29 14.15 8.03
N THR A 272 0.64 13.22 8.24
CA THR A 272 1.96 13.45 8.82
C THR A 272 2.93 12.42 8.25
N PHE A 273 4.21 12.69 8.44
CA PHE A 273 5.21 11.63 8.44
C PHE A 273 5.43 11.10 9.86
N ALA A 274 5.54 9.78 10.01
CA ALA A 274 6.06 9.15 11.23
C ALA A 274 6.76 7.82 10.91
N HIS A 275 7.70 7.42 11.74
CA HIS A 275 8.31 6.09 11.72
C HIS A 275 8.26 5.51 13.12
N ILE A 276 7.65 4.34 13.25
CA ILE A 276 7.47 3.61 14.49
C ILE A 276 8.04 2.21 14.28
N VAL A 277 8.90 1.78 15.19
CA VAL A 277 9.41 0.41 15.23
C VAL A 277 8.56 -0.38 16.21
N HIS A 278 7.98 -1.48 15.74
CA HIS A 278 7.22 -2.41 16.57
C HIS A 278 8.11 -3.58 16.99
N ASP A 279 8.44 -3.62 18.27
CA ASP A 279 9.02 -4.80 18.92
C ASP A 279 7.97 -5.39 19.88
N TYR A 280 7.18 -6.35 19.38
CA TYR A 280 6.10 -6.96 20.15
C TYR A 280 6.60 -7.86 21.29
N ASN A 281 7.82 -8.39 21.17
CA ASN A 281 8.39 -9.34 22.12
C ASN A 281 9.38 -8.66 23.10
N GLY A 282 9.80 -7.42 22.82
CA GLY A 282 10.72 -6.64 23.65
C GLY A 282 12.15 -7.17 23.63
N ASP A 283 12.49 -8.03 22.67
CA ASP A 283 13.79 -8.69 22.56
C ASP A 283 14.63 -8.21 21.37
N GLY A 284 14.15 -7.18 20.65
CA GLY A 284 14.80 -6.58 19.49
C GLY A 284 14.90 -7.49 18.27
N ARG A 285 14.18 -8.63 18.25
CA ARG A 285 14.13 -9.55 17.09
C ARG A 285 12.76 -9.43 16.42
N GLY A 286 12.77 -9.51 15.09
CA GLY A 286 11.53 -9.48 14.31
C GLY A 286 10.83 -8.12 14.30
N GLU A 287 11.56 -7.03 14.56
CA GLU A 287 11.04 -5.67 14.51
C GLU A 287 10.29 -5.41 13.19
N ILE A 288 9.12 -4.78 13.28
CA ILE A 288 8.37 -4.30 12.12
C ILE A 288 8.51 -2.78 12.05
N ASP A 289 9.10 -2.28 10.98
CA ASP A 289 9.21 -0.85 10.70
C ASP A 289 7.89 -0.35 10.08
N GLN A 290 7.11 0.43 10.82
CA GLN A 290 5.89 1.06 10.29
C GLN A 290 6.11 2.55 10.01
N PHE A 291 5.91 2.94 8.77
CA PHE A 291 5.94 4.32 8.31
C PHE A 291 4.51 4.84 8.10
N THR A 292 4.21 6.01 8.67
CA THR A 292 3.06 6.81 8.30
C THR A 292 3.52 7.85 7.28
N VAL A 293 2.92 7.87 6.10
CA VAL A 293 3.28 8.72 4.95
C VAL A 293 2.04 9.36 4.31
N GLY A 294 1.09 9.79 5.14
CA GLY A 294 -0.15 10.46 4.67
C GLY A 294 0.01 11.96 4.39
N GLY A 295 1.24 12.47 4.27
CA GLY A 295 1.51 13.88 4.01
C GLY A 295 1.42 14.30 2.54
N GLY A 296 0.54 13.66 1.75
CA GLY A 296 0.43 13.87 0.30
C GLY A 296 -0.22 15.19 -0.13
N GLY A 297 -0.85 15.91 0.80
CA GLY A 297 -1.60 17.16 0.55
C GLY A 297 -1.92 17.92 1.84
#